data_AF-A0A1G1P310-F1
#
_entry.id   AF-A0A1G1P310-F1
#
_cell.length_a   1.000
_cell.length_b   1.000
_cell.length_c   1.000
_cell.angle_alpha   90.00
_cell.angle_beta   90.00
_cell.angle_gamma   90.00
#
_symmetry.space_group_name_H-M   'P 1'
#
loop_
_entity.id
_entity.type
_entity.pdbx_description
1 polymer ?
#
loop_
_entity_poly.entity_id
_entity_poly.type
_entity_poly.pdbx_seq_one_letter_code
_entity_poly.pdbx_strand_id
1 'polypeptide(L)'
;MKKKGMILFVGVLLSGCVSMETLPEAPDISVQAPFPKKGGLTRIDTVRVGMSLAEVTAIMGEQTTIGYEQSDALKGAYRSLTINNPHRKGFLKDGEKTYDILYYFMQVRHPDGVISDDELTPLVFATEGSAKQKDVLVGKGWNFLKQLKDDRSQTPRPVP
;
A
#
# COMPACT_ATOMS: atom_id res chain seq x y z
N MET A 1 -46.05 -32.86 -82.29
CA MET A 1 -45.00 -32.06 -82.95
C MET A 1 -44.16 -31.37 -81.88
N LYS A 2 -42.84 -31.48 -81.98
CA LYS A 2 -41.83 -31.02 -81.01
C LYS A 2 -41.65 -29.50 -81.09
N LYS A 3 -41.61 -28.80 -79.95
CA LYS A 3 -40.93 -27.51 -79.83
C LYS A 3 -40.02 -27.54 -78.62
N LYS A 4 -38.71 -27.46 -78.91
CA LYS A 4 -37.61 -27.29 -77.96
C LYS A 4 -37.59 -25.81 -77.56
N GLY A 5 -37.61 -25.53 -76.26
CA GLY A 5 -37.39 -24.20 -75.70
C GLY A 5 -36.28 -24.28 -74.66
N MET A 6 -35.10 -23.80 -75.05
CA MET A 6 -33.88 -23.70 -74.26
C MET A 6 -33.73 -22.24 -73.82
N ILE A 7 -33.79 -21.94 -72.53
CA ILE A 7 -33.45 -20.63 -71.91
C ILE A 7 -32.91 -20.96 -70.50
N LEU A 8 -31.59 -20.96 -70.29
CA LEU A 8 -30.68 -19.87 -69.95
C LEU A 8 -30.74 -19.45 -68.46
N PHE A 9 -29.64 -19.78 -67.78
CA PHE A 9 -29.14 -19.32 -66.47
C PHE A 9 -29.45 -17.85 -66.12
N VAL A 10 -29.86 -17.59 -64.87
CA VAL A 10 -29.29 -16.50 -64.03
C VAL A 10 -29.38 -16.93 -62.57
N GLY A 11 -28.23 -17.10 -61.94
CA GLY A 11 -28.11 -17.27 -60.50
C GLY A 11 -28.23 -15.92 -59.78
N VAL A 12 -28.97 -15.90 -58.68
CA VAL A 12 -28.86 -14.85 -57.67
C VAL A 12 -28.76 -15.56 -56.32
N LEU A 13 -27.53 -15.88 -55.91
CA LEU A 13 -27.22 -16.23 -54.53
C LEU A 13 -27.21 -14.92 -53.74
N LEU A 14 -28.33 -14.60 -53.10
CA LEU A 14 -28.38 -13.57 -52.06
C LEU A 14 -27.74 -14.15 -50.79
N SER A 15 -26.41 -14.14 -50.74
CA SER A 15 -25.65 -14.26 -49.49
C SER A 15 -25.79 -12.95 -48.72
N GLY A 16 -26.82 -12.85 -47.89
CA GLY A 16 -26.91 -11.81 -46.88
C GLY A 16 -25.89 -12.07 -45.79
N CYS A 17 -24.81 -11.29 -45.75
CA CYS A 17 -24.00 -11.16 -44.55
C CYS A 17 -24.80 -10.32 -43.55
N VAL A 18 -25.41 -10.95 -42.55
CA VAL A 18 -25.81 -10.23 -41.35
C VAL A 18 -24.54 -9.96 -40.55
N SER A 19 -23.96 -8.77 -40.71
CA SER A 19 -23.04 -8.22 -39.73
C SER A 19 -23.86 -7.87 -38.49
N MET A 20 -23.91 -8.78 -37.52
CA MET A 20 -24.16 -8.37 -36.13
C MET A 20 -22.89 -7.68 -35.65
N GLU A 21 -22.92 -6.35 -35.58
CA GLU A 21 -22.01 -5.62 -34.72
C GLU A 21 -22.37 -6.00 -33.28
N THR A 22 -21.71 -7.04 -32.76
CA THR A 22 -21.61 -7.22 -31.31
C THR A 22 -20.89 -5.99 -30.77
N LEU A 23 -21.67 -5.08 -30.18
CA LEU A 23 -21.16 -4.08 -29.25
C LEU A 23 -20.16 -4.80 -28.33
N PRO A 24 -18.94 -4.27 -28.13
CA PRO A 24 -18.03 -4.87 -27.18
C PRO A 24 -18.74 -4.89 -25.83
N GLU A 25 -19.03 -6.10 -25.36
CA GLU A 25 -19.41 -6.34 -23.98
C GLU A 25 -18.38 -5.59 -23.14
N ALA A 26 -18.87 -4.68 -22.29
CA ALA A 26 -17.99 -3.89 -21.42
C ALA A 26 -17.02 -4.89 -20.79
N PRO A 27 -15.70 -4.66 -20.88
CA PRO A 27 -14.75 -5.60 -20.31
C PRO A 27 -15.21 -5.84 -18.88
N ASP A 28 -15.46 -7.11 -18.53
CA ASP A 28 -15.64 -7.48 -17.14
C ASP A 28 -14.33 -7.07 -16.46
N ILE A 29 -14.35 -5.88 -15.85
CA ILE A 29 -13.30 -5.35 -15.00
C ILE A 29 -13.40 -6.13 -13.68
N SER A 30 -13.37 -7.47 -13.76
CA SER A 30 -12.69 -8.26 -12.76
C SER A 30 -11.20 -7.97 -12.95
N VAL A 31 -10.79 -6.79 -12.49
CA VAL A 31 -9.40 -6.49 -12.20
C VAL A 31 -9.04 -7.36 -11.00
N GLN A 32 -8.87 -8.66 -11.26
CA GLN A 32 -7.82 -9.43 -10.65
C GLN A 32 -6.51 -8.93 -11.26
N ALA A 33 -6.19 -7.64 -11.03
CA ALA A 33 -4.79 -7.28 -10.96
C ALA A 33 -4.20 -8.29 -9.97
N PRO A 34 -3.11 -8.99 -10.31
CA PRO A 34 -2.44 -9.84 -9.35
C PRO A 34 -2.07 -8.92 -8.19
N PHE A 35 -2.83 -8.98 -7.09
CA PHE A 35 -2.44 -8.34 -5.85
C PHE A 35 -1.01 -8.82 -5.61
N PRO A 36 -0.02 -7.91 -5.55
CA PRO A 36 1.36 -8.30 -5.46
C PRO A 36 1.51 -9.23 -4.25
N LYS A 37 1.84 -10.50 -4.53
CA LYS A 37 2.07 -11.49 -3.49
C LYS A 37 3.21 -10.98 -2.60
N LYS A 38 2.89 -10.69 -1.33
CA LYS A 38 3.85 -10.39 -0.25
C LYS A 38 4.85 -9.24 -0.53
N GLY A 39 4.41 -8.16 -1.16
CA GLY A 39 5.09 -6.87 -1.07
C GLY A 39 4.18 -5.91 -0.30
N GLY A 40 4.61 -5.41 0.87
CA GLY A 40 3.85 -4.40 1.59
C GLY A 40 3.64 -3.15 0.73
N LEU A 41 2.67 -2.30 1.10
CA LEU A 41 2.45 -1.01 0.42
C LEU A 41 3.62 -0.04 0.64
N THR A 42 4.57 -0.41 1.50
CA THR A 42 5.74 0.39 1.87
C THR A 42 7.03 -0.42 1.80
N ARG A 43 8.15 0.31 1.81
CA ARG A 43 9.52 -0.23 1.77
C ARG A 43 10.06 -0.55 3.16
N ILE A 44 9.20 -0.77 4.14
CA ILE A 44 9.59 -0.95 5.55
C ILE A 44 10.42 -2.22 5.78
N ASP A 45 10.26 -3.19 4.89
CA ASP A 45 11.04 -4.41 4.79
C ASP A 45 12.48 -4.15 4.32
N THR A 46 12.81 -2.97 3.81
CA THR A 46 14.18 -2.54 3.46
C THR A 46 14.88 -1.78 4.58
N VAL A 47 14.12 -1.25 5.54
CA VAL A 47 14.65 -0.55 6.72
C VAL A 47 15.38 -1.53 7.64
N ARG A 48 16.57 -1.19 8.14
CA ARG A 48 17.42 -2.04 8.98
C ARG A 48 17.82 -1.32 10.27
N VAL A 49 17.96 -2.08 11.35
CA VAL A 49 18.55 -1.59 12.61
C VAL A 49 19.94 -1.02 12.31
N GLY A 50 20.27 0.09 12.96
CA GLY A 50 21.50 0.85 12.70
C GLY A 50 21.34 1.99 11.69
N MET A 51 20.26 2.02 10.90
CA MET A 51 19.99 3.16 10.01
C MET A 51 19.67 4.42 10.81
N SER A 52 20.17 5.56 10.33
CA SER A 52 19.81 6.86 10.85
C SER A 52 18.38 7.25 10.48
N LEU A 53 17.77 8.15 11.26
CA LEU A 53 16.46 8.71 10.94
C LEU A 53 16.38 9.29 9.53
N ALA A 54 17.45 9.95 9.06
CA ALA A 54 17.50 10.51 7.71
C ALA A 54 17.44 9.42 6.63
N GLU A 55 18.19 8.33 6.80
CA GLU A 55 18.15 7.19 5.86
C GLU A 55 16.78 6.53 5.84
N VAL A 56 16.19 6.30 7.02
CA VAL A 56 14.84 5.73 7.12
C VAL A 56 13.81 6.65 6.45
N THR A 57 13.90 7.97 6.68
CA THR A 57 13.00 8.94 6.05
C THR A 57 13.15 8.93 4.53
N ALA A 58 14.38 8.85 4.01
CA ALA A 58 14.63 8.75 2.56
C ALA A 58 14.06 7.46 1.95
N ILE A 59 14.10 6.34 2.69
CA ILE A 59 13.54 5.06 2.25
C ILE A 59 12.01 5.08 2.27
N MET A 60 11.42 5.60 3.35
CA MET A 60 9.98 5.57 3.60
C MET A 60 9.21 6.64 2.84
N GLY A 61 9.88 7.72 2.44
CA GLY A 61 9.28 8.88 1.81
C GLY A 61 8.34 9.66 2.74
N GLU A 62 7.81 10.77 2.24
CA GLU A 62 6.91 11.65 2.98
C GLU A 62 5.45 11.17 2.96
N GLN A 63 5.07 10.40 1.94
CA GLN A 63 3.71 9.90 1.77
C GLN A 63 3.71 8.47 1.20
N THR A 64 2.64 7.73 1.48
CA THR A 64 2.35 6.43 0.86
C THR A 64 0.99 6.48 0.19
N THR A 65 0.93 6.03 -1.05
CA THR A 65 -0.35 5.82 -1.75
C THR A 65 -0.94 4.50 -1.29
N ILE A 66 -2.15 4.54 -0.73
CA ILE A 66 -2.85 3.37 -0.18
C ILE A 66 -3.96 2.85 -1.09
N GLY A 67 -4.32 3.61 -2.12
CA GLY A 67 -5.37 3.25 -3.04
C GLY A 67 -5.71 4.38 -4.00
N TYR A 68 -6.78 4.16 -4.75
CA TYR A 68 -7.33 5.12 -5.68
C TYR A 68 -8.85 5.12 -5.54
N GLU A 69 -9.47 6.29 -5.65
CA GLU A 69 -10.92 6.44 -5.68
C GLU A 69 -11.35 7.17 -6.95
N GLN A 70 -12.54 6.82 -7.44
CA GLN A 70 -13.10 7.48 -8.61
C GLN A 70 -13.52 8.90 -8.25
N SER A 71 -13.16 9.87 -9.09
CA SER A 71 -13.55 11.26 -8.91
C SER A 71 -15.01 11.45 -9.31
N ASP A 72 -15.82 11.98 -8.39
CA ASP A 72 -17.21 12.36 -8.68
C ASP A 72 -17.30 13.50 -9.73
N ALA A 73 -16.26 14.34 -9.81
CA ALA A 73 -16.22 15.50 -10.69
C ALA A 73 -15.92 15.13 -12.15
N LEU A 74 -15.23 14.02 -12.40
CA LEU A 74 -14.77 13.60 -13.73
C LEU A 74 -14.98 12.10 -13.91
N LYS A 75 -16.01 11.71 -14.68
CA LYS A 75 -16.27 10.31 -15.01
C LYS A 75 -15.02 9.67 -15.63
N GLY A 76 -14.55 8.58 -15.03
CA GLY A 76 -13.36 7.85 -15.47
C GLY A 76 -12.02 8.37 -14.94
N ALA A 77 -12.01 9.48 -14.19
CA ALA A 77 -10.81 9.93 -13.51
C ALA A 77 -10.68 9.27 -12.12
N TYR A 78 -9.46 8.89 -11.75
CA TYR A 78 -9.13 8.39 -10.42
C TYR A 78 -8.22 9.39 -9.72
N ARG A 79 -8.42 9.58 -8.40
CA ARG A 79 -7.49 10.30 -7.54
C ARG A 79 -6.83 9.33 -6.57
N SER A 80 -5.56 9.57 -6.27
CA SER A 80 -4.80 8.77 -5.30
C SER A 80 -5.23 9.09 -3.87
N LEU A 81 -5.43 8.05 -3.07
CA LEU A 81 -5.55 8.14 -1.63
C LEU A 81 -4.15 8.03 -1.02
N THR A 82 -3.71 9.04 -0.28
CA THR A 82 -2.38 9.07 0.33
C THR A 82 -2.45 9.24 1.85
N ILE A 83 -1.46 8.69 2.54
CA ILE A 83 -1.22 8.89 3.98
C ILE A 83 0.16 9.53 4.15
N ASN A 84 0.28 10.47 5.09
CA ASN A 84 1.56 11.03 5.49
C ASN A 84 2.42 10.03 6.27
N ASN A 85 3.73 10.05 6.03
CA ASN A 85 4.72 9.22 6.68
C ASN A 85 5.68 10.06 7.53
N PRO A 86 5.97 9.66 8.78
CA PRO A 86 5.25 8.64 9.54
C PRO A 86 3.79 9.08 9.83
N HIS A 87 2.90 8.10 9.96
CA HIS A 87 1.48 8.36 10.22
C HIS A 87 1.26 8.92 11.64
N ARG A 88 2.01 8.38 12.61
CA ARG A 88 1.96 8.82 14.01
C ARG A 88 3.38 8.87 14.57
N LYS A 89 3.59 9.76 15.54
CA LYS A 89 4.84 9.84 16.31
C LYS A 89 4.55 9.63 17.80
N GLY A 90 5.51 9.08 18.51
CA GLY A 90 5.48 8.90 19.95
C GLY A 90 6.88 9.07 20.53
N PHE A 91 6.96 9.18 21.85
CA PHE A 91 8.20 9.42 22.57
C PHE A 91 8.23 8.56 23.83
N LEU A 92 9.40 8.03 24.17
CA LEU A 92 9.65 7.35 25.44
C LEU A 92 10.95 7.87 26.04
N LYS A 93 10.96 8.02 27.36
CA LYS A 93 12.17 8.28 28.15
C LYS A 93 12.39 7.13 29.12
N ASP A 94 13.64 6.73 29.30
CA ASP A 94 14.08 5.70 30.24
C ASP A 94 15.44 6.10 30.85
N GLY A 95 15.42 6.59 32.09
CA GLY A 95 16.57 7.23 32.70
C GLY A 95 17.11 8.39 31.86
N GLU A 96 18.35 8.26 31.40
CA GLU A 96 19.02 9.22 30.53
C GLU A 96 18.80 8.96 29.03
N LYS A 97 18.24 7.80 28.67
CA LYS A 97 17.97 7.45 27.27
C LYS A 97 16.62 7.99 26.82
N THR A 98 16.58 8.54 25.62
CA THR A 98 15.34 8.96 24.97
C THR A 98 15.14 8.20 23.68
N TYR A 99 13.89 7.87 23.39
CA TYR A 99 13.49 7.13 22.22
C TYR A 99 12.36 7.84 21.48
N ASP A 100 12.58 8.11 20.20
CA ASP A 100 11.53 8.51 19.28
C ASP A 100 10.91 7.26 18.65
N ILE A 101 9.58 7.23 18.60
CA ILE A 101 8.83 6.13 17.99
C ILE A 101 8.06 6.68 16.80
N LEU A 102 8.39 6.19 15.62
CA LEU A 102 7.69 6.54 14.39
C LEU A 102 6.83 5.37 13.94
N TYR A 103 5.53 5.60 13.81
CA TYR A 103 4.58 4.58 13.38
C TYR A 103 4.31 4.77 11.89
N TYR A 104 4.79 3.82 11.09
CA TYR A 104 4.59 3.81 9.65
C TYR A 104 3.48 2.88 9.25
N PHE A 105 2.67 3.30 8.29
CA PHE A 105 1.70 2.44 7.64
C PHE A 105 2.42 1.33 6.86
N MET A 106 1.85 0.13 6.83
CA MET A 106 2.43 -1.02 6.14
C MET A 106 1.48 -1.64 5.12
N GLN A 107 0.21 -1.83 5.49
CA GLN A 107 -0.78 -2.47 4.65
C GLN A 107 -2.19 -2.11 5.12
N VAL A 108 -3.16 -2.14 4.22
CA VAL A 108 -4.58 -2.08 4.58
C VAL A 108 -5.02 -3.46 5.05
N ARG A 109 -5.63 -3.54 6.22
CA ARG A 109 -6.32 -4.71 6.76
C ARG A 109 -7.82 -4.48 6.86
N HIS A 110 -8.21 -3.24 7.15
CA HIS A 110 -9.62 -2.86 7.32
C HIS A 110 -9.95 -1.70 6.36
N PRO A 111 -10.82 -1.90 5.36
CA PRO A 111 -11.19 -0.85 4.41
C PRO A 111 -12.33 0.03 4.95
N ASP A 112 -12.20 0.51 6.18
CA ASP A 112 -13.21 1.34 6.87
C ASP A 112 -12.83 2.82 6.94
N GLY A 113 -11.66 3.18 6.40
CA GLY A 113 -11.13 4.55 6.40
C GLY A 113 -10.43 4.94 7.71
N VAL A 114 -10.29 4.02 8.67
CA VAL A 114 -9.61 4.24 9.95
C VAL A 114 -8.32 3.42 9.98
N ILE A 115 -7.18 4.09 10.18
CA ILE A 115 -5.88 3.40 10.30
C ILE A 115 -5.73 2.88 11.72
N SER A 116 -5.71 1.56 11.83
CA SER A 116 -5.62 0.83 13.09
C SER A 116 -4.18 0.40 13.41
N ASP A 117 -3.90 0.04 14.67
CA ASP A 117 -2.54 -0.27 15.11
C ASP A 117 -1.93 -1.50 14.41
N ASP A 118 -2.73 -2.48 13.97
CA ASP A 118 -2.23 -3.67 13.26
C ASP A 118 -1.94 -3.42 11.76
N GLU A 119 -2.27 -2.23 11.27
CA GLU A 119 -1.86 -1.69 9.96
C GLU A 119 -0.58 -0.85 10.07
N LEU A 120 -0.14 -0.55 11.30
CA LEU A 120 1.06 0.22 11.61
C LEU A 120 2.21 -0.69 12.03
N THR A 121 3.43 -0.24 11.76
CA THR A 121 4.66 -0.82 12.30
C THR A 121 5.47 0.28 12.99
N PRO A 122 5.74 0.16 14.30
CA PRO A 122 6.59 1.11 15.00
C PRO A 122 8.05 0.90 14.65
N LEU A 123 8.76 1.99 14.43
CA LEU A 123 10.21 2.09 14.31
C LEU A 123 10.73 2.90 15.49
N VAL A 124 11.65 2.33 16.27
CA VAL A 124 12.15 2.93 17.50
C VAL A 124 13.56 3.44 17.28
N PHE A 125 13.75 4.73 17.45
CA PHE A 125 15.02 5.42 17.34
C PHE A 125 15.52 5.79 18.72
N ALA A 126 16.78 5.49 19.02
CA ALA A 126 17.42 5.95 20.25
C ALA A 126 18.26 7.20 19.96
N THR A 127 18.15 8.18 20.84
CA THR A 127 19.05 9.33 20.90
C THR A 127 20.06 9.06 22.01
N GLU A 128 21.34 8.95 21.67
CA GLU A 128 22.40 8.83 22.68
C GLU A 128 23.00 10.19 23.05
N GLY A 129 23.28 10.36 24.35
CA GLY A 129 23.57 11.63 25.05
C GLY A 129 24.90 12.30 24.73
N SER A 130 25.29 12.41 23.46
CA SER A 130 26.35 13.33 23.05
C SER A 130 25.96 14.05 21.77
N ALA A 131 26.11 15.38 21.78
CA ALA A 131 25.61 16.38 20.82
C ALA A 131 26.02 16.19 19.34
N LYS A 132 26.63 15.06 18.97
CA LYS A 132 27.02 14.67 17.62
C LYS A 132 26.40 13.37 17.12
N GLN A 133 25.62 12.65 17.94
CA GLN A 133 25.11 11.32 17.57
C GLN A 133 23.65 11.41 17.10
N LYS A 134 23.44 10.98 15.84
CA LYS A 134 22.15 10.95 15.15
C LYS A 134 21.19 9.96 15.80
N ASP A 135 19.89 10.18 15.65
CA ASP A 135 18.86 9.20 15.98
C ASP A 135 19.09 7.91 15.17
N VAL A 136 19.38 6.81 15.86
CA VAL A 136 19.65 5.51 15.24
C VAL A 136 18.49 4.57 15.50
N LEU A 137 18.03 3.87 14.45
CA LEU A 137 17.01 2.85 14.57
C LEU A 137 17.54 1.67 15.39
N VAL A 138 17.00 1.46 16.59
CA VAL A 138 17.40 0.37 17.50
C VAL A 138 16.47 -0.84 17.43
N GLY A 139 15.25 -0.66 16.90
CA GLY A 139 14.33 -1.77 16.75
C GLY A 139 13.07 -1.45 15.95
N LYS A 140 12.34 -2.51 15.59
CA LYS A 140 11.16 -2.44 14.72
C LYS A 140 10.07 -3.36 15.22
N GLY A 141 8.82 -2.98 14.94
CA GLY A 141 7.66 -3.81 15.20
C GLY A 141 7.17 -3.77 16.64
N TRP A 142 5.93 -4.20 16.82
CA TRP A 142 5.23 -4.14 18.10
C TRP A 142 5.89 -4.98 19.20
N ASN A 143 6.49 -6.13 18.85
CA ASN A 143 7.18 -6.98 19.81
C ASN A 143 8.37 -6.26 20.46
N PHE A 144 9.19 -5.57 19.65
CA PHE A 144 10.32 -4.80 20.16
C PHE A 144 9.84 -3.65 21.05
N LEU A 145 8.84 -2.90 20.58
CA LEU A 145 8.28 -1.78 21.36
C LEU A 145 7.67 -2.26 22.69
N LYS A 146 7.03 -3.44 22.70
CA LYS A 146 6.49 -4.04 23.92
C LYS A 146 7.61 -4.44 24.88
N GLN A 147 8.62 -5.17 24.42
CA GLN A 147 9.78 -5.55 25.23
C GLN A 147 10.45 -4.32 25.85
N LEU A 148 10.70 -3.28 25.03
CA LEU A 148 11.26 -2.02 25.52
C LEU A 148 10.41 -1.36 26.61
N LYS A 149 9.07 -1.46 26.52
CA LYS A 149 8.19 -0.92 27.55
C LYS A 149 8.17 -1.77 28.81
N ASP A 150 8.21 -3.10 28.66
CA ASP A 150 8.13 -4.09 29.73
C ASP A 150 9.45 -4.13 30.54
N ASP A 151 10.62 -4.05 29.91
CA ASP A 151 11.91 -4.03 30.59
C ASP A 151 12.01 -2.84 31.57
N ARG A 152 11.41 -1.70 31.22
CA ARG A 152 11.31 -0.53 32.12
C ARG A 152 10.46 -0.79 33.36
N SER A 153 9.50 -1.70 33.28
CA SER A 153 8.62 -2.02 34.41
C SER A 153 9.34 -2.86 35.47
N GLN A 154 10.49 -3.47 35.11
CA GLN A 154 11.27 -4.33 35.98
C GLN A 154 12.46 -3.63 36.66
N THR A 155 12.79 -2.39 36.29
CA THR A 155 13.84 -1.62 36.97
C THR A 155 13.42 -1.36 38.42
N PRO A 156 14.12 -1.92 39.43
CA PRO A 156 13.75 -1.72 40.83
C PRO A 156 13.82 -0.23 41.17
N ARG A 157 12.76 0.31 41.81
CA ARG A 157 12.85 1.64 42.40
C ARG A 157 13.96 1.61 43.46
N PRO A 158 14.88 2.58 43.49
CA PRO A 158 15.78 2.71 44.62
C PRO A 158 14.93 2.82 45.90
N VAL A 159 15.15 1.90 46.83
CA VAL A 159 14.50 1.94 48.14
C VAL A 159 15.11 3.14 48.88
N PRO A 160 14.29 4.06 49.42
CA PRO A 160 14.77 5.27 50.10
C PRO A 160 15.64 4.96 51.32
#